data_AF-A0A239WLD7-F1
#
_entry.id   AF-A0A239WLD7-F1
#
_cell.length_a   1.000
_cell.length_b   1.000
_cell.length_c   1.000
_cell.angle_alpha   90.00
_cell.angle_beta   90.00
_cell.angle_gamma   90.00
#
_symmetry.space_group_name_H-M   'P 1'
#
loop_
_entity.id
_entity.type
_entity.pdbx_description
1 polymer ?
#
loop_
_entity_poly.entity_id
_entity_poly.type
_entity_poly.pdbx_seq_one_letter_code
_entity_poly.pdbx_strand_id
1 'polypeptide(L)'
;MSKESYIGGDYIETTGGSTKVYAQGNIENSSAKYFAQKGDETGVHYIKASKPEKCKEGEINVAKKLIGQAKRLPGFNYDGTVAEDMLFNDKPAKSRSITQDPVFKKNNATLGAYLDQLMTSLSIGQMETVALEMSARFQKGSGGTYKSDILNSEIANHGAFVIYHNEFLGKLQHELANHNYDVEKITPISMRLLNFSSFWDKVSGLGITIHQVWSVKAELIEYKYNKCSKVWTANLLYTFYDHFGLDWDDIVKHGKDRIPQYHTGDFFKAWYILQHYRNAKPFITEITRKVFIAGHSNHTLSNIYYYSPC
;
A
#
# COMPACT_ATOMS: atom_id res chain seq x y z
N MET A 1 18.35 -22.77 4.23
CA MET A 1 16.91 -22.45 4.34
C MET A 1 16.39 -22.22 2.94
N SER A 2 15.61 -23.18 2.43
CA SER A 2 14.99 -23.15 1.11
C SER A 2 13.80 -22.19 1.10
N LYS A 3 13.67 -21.38 0.05
CA LYS A 3 12.47 -20.60 -0.25
C LYS A 3 11.76 -21.28 -1.41
N GLU A 4 10.56 -21.77 -1.16
CA GLU A 4 9.66 -22.26 -2.20
C GLU A 4 8.91 -21.08 -2.83
N SER A 5 8.67 -21.13 -4.14
CA SER A 5 7.84 -20.17 -4.88
C SER A 5 6.79 -20.97 -5.66
N TYR A 6 5.52 -20.59 -5.54
CA TYR A 6 4.40 -21.17 -6.29
C TYR A 6 4.02 -20.23 -7.44
N ILE A 7 3.79 -20.82 -8.61
CA ILE A 7 3.76 -20.15 -9.92
C ILE A 7 2.33 -20.01 -10.46
N GLY A 8 2.07 -18.88 -11.13
CA GLY A 8 1.13 -18.76 -12.23
C GLY A 8 1.79 -17.96 -13.36
N GLY A 9 2.54 -18.65 -14.23
CA GLY A 9 3.36 -18.10 -15.33
C GLY A 9 4.86 -18.21 -15.04
N ASP A 10 5.51 -19.24 -15.58
CA ASP A 10 6.83 -19.74 -15.17
C ASP A 10 7.98 -18.72 -15.24
N TYR A 11 8.60 -18.46 -14.07
CA TYR A 11 9.98 -18.03 -13.90
C TYR A 11 10.60 -18.85 -12.77
N ILE A 12 11.64 -19.63 -13.05
CA ILE A 12 12.42 -20.33 -12.02
C ILE A 12 13.83 -19.73 -12.03
N GLU A 13 14.13 -18.94 -11.02
CA GLU A 13 15.50 -18.52 -10.71
C GLU A 13 16.13 -19.60 -9.83
N THR A 14 17.11 -20.34 -10.35
CA THR A 14 17.87 -21.28 -9.52
C THR A 14 18.87 -20.46 -8.71
N THR A 15 18.73 -20.49 -7.39
CA THR A 15 19.72 -19.89 -6.48
C THR A 15 21.06 -20.60 -6.66
N GLY A 16 22.02 -19.93 -7.30
CA GLY A 16 23.41 -20.40 -7.35
C GLY A 16 24.10 -20.43 -8.72
N GLY A 17 23.53 -19.86 -9.78
CA GLY A 17 24.24 -19.73 -11.06
C GLY A 17 23.45 -19.01 -12.13
N SER A 18 24.14 -18.26 -13.00
CA SER A 18 23.55 -17.39 -14.03
C SER A 18 22.95 -18.12 -15.25
N THR A 19 22.37 -19.31 -15.06
CA THR A 19 21.78 -20.12 -16.12
C THR A 19 20.27 -20.08 -16.04
N LYS A 20 19.64 -19.43 -17.03
CA LYS A 20 18.19 -19.44 -17.24
C LYS A 20 17.79 -20.72 -17.98
N VAL A 21 16.86 -21.48 -17.42
CA VAL A 21 16.27 -22.67 -18.07
C VAL A 21 14.88 -22.27 -18.58
N TYR A 22 14.58 -22.56 -19.84
CA TYR A 22 13.25 -22.38 -20.44
C TYR A 22 12.67 -23.77 -20.73
N ALA A 23 11.44 -24.02 -20.27
CA ALA A 23 10.68 -25.20 -20.68
C ALA A 23 9.82 -24.84 -21.90
N GLN A 24 9.83 -25.69 -22.93
CA GLN A 24 9.02 -25.55 -24.14
C GLN A 24 7.65 -26.27 -24.06
N GLY A 25 7.24 -26.75 -22.88
CA GLY A 25 5.99 -27.50 -22.69
C GLY A 25 5.47 -27.46 -21.26
N ASN A 26 4.29 -28.08 -21.04
CA ASN A 26 3.60 -28.11 -19.75
C ASN A 26 4.46 -28.81 -18.67
N ILE A 27 4.59 -28.19 -17.51
CA ILE A 27 5.30 -28.73 -16.35
C ILE A 27 4.29 -29.51 -15.49
N GLU A 28 4.50 -30.82 -15.33
CA GLU A 28 3.78 -31.63 -14.34
C GLU A 28 4.59 -31.72 -13.03
N ASN A 29 4.05 -31.15 -11.96
CA ASN A 29 4.66 -31.18 -10.63
C ASN A 29 4.32 -32.48 -9.90
N SER A 30 5.32 -33.30 -9.58
CA SER A 30 5.17 -34.47 -8.72
C SER A 30 5.93 -34.33 -7.39
N SER A 31 5.17 -33.92 -6.37
CA SER A 31 5.40 -34.16 -4.93
C SER A 31 6.44 -33.32 -4.15
N ALA A 32 6.40 -33.49 -2.83
CA ALA A 32 6.25 -32.43 -1.83
C ALA A 32 7.54 -31.93 -1.13
N LYS A 33 8.75 -32.24 -1.61
CA LYS A 33 10.00 -31.76 -0.98
C LYS A 33 11.19 -31.47 -1.89
N TYR A 34 11.22 -31.96 -3.12
CA TYR A 34 12.28 -31.68 -4.10
C TYR A 34 11.70 -31.65 -5.51
N PHE A 35 12.13 -30.70 -6.33
CA PHE A 35 11.87 -30.73 -7.77
C PHE A 35 13.04 -31.41 -8.48
N ALA A 36 12.75 -32.32 -9.41
CA ALA A 36 13.74 -32.89 -10.32
C ALA A 36 13.16 -32.83 -11.74
N GLN A 37 13.78 -32.04 -12.62
CA GLN A 37 13.51 -32.11 -14.05
C GLN A 37 14.30 -33.29 -14.63
N LYS A 38 13.59 -34.37 -14.99
CA LYS A 38 14.12 -35.38 -15.91
C LYS A 38 13.66 -35.02 -17.31
N GLY A 39 14.52 -34.35 -18.07
CA GLY A 39 14.33 -34.31 -19.51
C GLY A 39 14.71 -35.67 -20.09
N ASP A 40 13.91 -36.20 -21.02
CA ASP A 40 14.39 -37.27 -21.89
C ASP A 40 15.69 -36.81 -22.55
N GLU A 41 16.68 -37.70 -22.64
CA GLU A 41 18.07 -37.41 -23.05
C GLU A 41 18.19 -36.75 -24.45
N THR A 42 17.07 -36.59 -25.16
CA THR A 42 16.95 -35.96 -26.47
C THR A 42 16.07 -34.70 -26.40
N GLY A 43 16.55 -33.65 -25.74
CA GLY A 43 15.83 -32.35 -25.75
C GLY A 43 16.38 -31.23 -24.87
N VAL A 44 17.25 -31.54 -23.90
CA VAL A 44 17.82 -30.50 -23.01
C VAL A 44 19.13 -29.97 -23.61
N HIS A 45 19.06 -28.81 -24.24
CA HIS A 45 20.24 -28.10 -24.74
C HIS A 45 20.83 -27.21 -23.63
N TYR A 46 21.98 -27.62 -23.07
CA TYR A 46 22.77 -26.77 -22.18
C TYR A 46 23.59 -25.77 -23.00
N ILE A 47 23.16 -24.51 -23.06
CA ILE A 47 23.94 -23.45 -23.68
C ILE A 47 25.16 -23.17 -22.79
N LYS A 48 26.36 -23.40 -23.34
CA LYS A 48 27.64 -23.08 -22.69
C LYS A 48 27.64 -21.57 -22.38
N ALA A 49 27.87 -21.21 -21.11
CA ALA A 49 27.86 -19.83 -20.65
C ALA A 49 28.89 -18.98 -21.40
N SER A 50 28.45 -18.26 -22.42
CA SER A 50 29.15 -17.10 -22.95
C SER A 50 28.79 -15.91 -22.06
N LYS A 51 29.71 -14.95 -21.88
CA LYS A 51 29.34 -13.64 -21.30
C LYS A 51 28.14 -13.14 -22.10
N PRO A 52 27.03 -12.70 -21.46
CA PRO A 52 25.87 -12.21 -22.19
C PRO A 52 26.37 -11.14 -23.16
N GLU A 53 26.17 -11.40 -24.45
CA GLU A 53 26.60 -10.47 -25.49
C GLU A 53 25.94 -9.12 -25.18
N LYS A 54 26.74 -8.04 -25.10
CA LYS A 54 26.20 -6.70 -24.82
C LYS A 54 25.10 -6.42 -25.84
N CYS A 55 23.92 -6.01 -25.36
CA CYS A 55 22.81 -5.75 -26.25
C CYS A 55 23.15 -4.61 -27.22
N LYS A 56 23.28 -4.95 -28.51
CA LYS A 56 23.64 -4.01 -29.58
C LYS A 56 22.54 -2.96 -29.84
N GLU A 57 21.28 -3.29 -29.56
CA GLU A 57 20.14 -2.37 -29.65
C GLU A 57 20.05 -1.40 -28.45
N GLY A 58 20.83 -1.63 -27.39
CA GLY A 58 20.86 -0.85 -26.16
C GLY A 58 19.91 -1.32 -25.06
N GLU A 59 20.08 -0.75 -23.87
CA GLU A 59 19.26 -1.03 -22.69
C GLU A 59 18.69 0.28 -22.15
N ILE A 60 17.47 0.22 -21.62
CA ILE A 60 16.87 1.32 -20.86
C ILE A 60 17.03 0.97 -19.38
N ASN A 61 17.63 1.89 -18.62
CA ASN A 61 17.80 1.75 -17.19
C ASN A 61 17.30 3.03 -16.52
N VAL A 62 16.27 2.92 -15.69
CA VAL A 62 15.67 4.05 -14.99
C VAL A 62 15.63 3.71 -13.50
N ALA A 63 16.37 4.49 -12.70
CA ALA A 63 16.52 4.23 -11.26
C ALA A 63 15.19 4.39 -10.52
N LYS A 64 14.42 5.43 -10.87
CA LYS A 64 13.14 5.74 -10.24
C LYS A 64 12.25 6.55 -11.19
N LYS A 65 10.98 6.18 -11.33
CA LYS A 65 9.97 6.94 -12.09
C LYS A 65 8.61 6.89 -11.42
N LEU A 66 7.99 8.04 -11.20
CA LEU A 66 6.57 8.12 -10.83
C LEU A 66 5.73 7.68 -12.03
N ILE A 67 4.97 6.59 -11.87
CA ILE A 67 4.24 5.94 -12.96
C ILE A 67 2.73 5.95 -12.73
N GLY A 68 2.29 6.18 -11.49
CA GLY A 68 0.87 6.36 -11.18
C GLY A 68 0.67 7.28 -9.98
N GLN A 69 -0.45 7.99 -9.98
CA GLN A 69 -0.86 8.83 -8.84
C GLN A 69 -2.37 8.98 -8.77
N ALA A 70 -2.90 9.10 -7.56
CA ALA A 70 -4.26 9.57 -7.32
C ALA A 70 -4.37 11.07 -7.59
N LYS A 71 -5.60 11.54 -7.84
CA LYS A 71 -5.88 12.96 -8.04
C LYS A 71 -5.63 13.79 -6.77
N ARG A 72 -5.94 13.27 -5.59
CA ARG A 72 -5.64 13.94 -4.31
C ARG A 72 -4.18 13.77 -3.94
N LEU A 73 -3.56 14.82 -3.44
CA LEU A 73 -2.26 14.74 -2.78
C LEU A 73 -2.45 14.47 -1.27
N PRO A 74 -1.46 13.85 -0.60
CA PRO A 74 -1.51 13.64 0.85
C PRO A 74 -1.64 14.99 1.58
N GLY A 75 -2.63 15.11 2.45
CA GLY A 75 -2.91 16.34 3.20
C GLY A 75 -3.88 17.32 2.53
N PHE A 76 -4.32 17.06 1.29
CA PHE A 76 -5.07 18.04 0.49
C PHE A 76 -6.35 17.48 -0.13
N ASN A 77 -7.35 18.34 -0.24
CA ASN A 77 -8.59 18.12 -0.98
C ASN A 77 -8.33 18.14 -2.50
N TYR A 78 -9.37 17.80 -3.28
CA TYR A 78 -9.32 17.81 -4.75
C TYR A 78 -9.05 19.18 -5.37
N ASP A 79 -9.36 20.26 -4.65
CA ASP A 79 -9.12 21.65 -5.05
C ASP A 79 -7.75 22.19 -4.58
N GLY A 80 -6.96 21.36 -3.90
CA GLY A 80 -5.63 21.73 -3.37
C GLY A 80 -5.67 22.47 -2.03
N THR A 81 -6.85 22.67 -1.42
CA THR A 81 -6.94 23.17 -0.05
C THR A 81 -6.50 22.09 0.95
N VAL A 82 -6.02 22.51 2.12
CA VAL A 82 -5.67 21.56 3.20
C VAL A 82 -6.95 20.87 3.69
N ALA A 83 -6.90 19.55 3.84
CA ALA A 83 -8.02 18.79 4.36
C ALA A 83 -8.27 19.13 5.84
N GLU A 84 -9.54 19.16 6.28
CA GLU A 84 -9.89 19.59 7.65
C GLU A 84 -9.32 18.65 8.71
N ASP A 85 -9.34 17.35 8.43
CA ASP A 85 -8.70 16.29 9.23
C ASP A 85 -7.17 16.41 9.34
N MET A 86 -6.57 17.39 8.65
CA MET A 86 -5.17 17.78 8.76
C MET A 86 -4.96 19.15 9.42
N LEU A 87 -6.04 19.85 9.79
CA LEU A 87 -6.01 21.08 10.59
C LEU A 87 -6.09 20.77 12.09
N PHE A 88 -5.59 21.69 12.91
CA PHE A 88 -5.62 21.57 14.37
C PHE A 88 -5.63 22.95 15.04
N ASN A 89 -6.18 23.00 16.25
CA ASN A 89 -6.35 24.20 17.08
C ASN A 89 -7.03 25.39 16.36
N ASP A 90 -7.71 25.13 15.25
CA ASP A 90 -8.30 26.06 14.29
C ASP A 90 -9.75 26.45 14.63
N LYS A 91 -10.43 25.68 15.49
CA LYS A 91 -11.77 25.97 16.05
C LYS A 91 -12.78 26.34 14.95
N PRO A 92 -13.02 25.45 13.97
CA PRO A 92 -13.79 25.80 12.79
C PRO A 92 -15.22 26.21 13.16
N ALA A 93 -15.75 27.24 12.50
CA ALA A 93 -17.04 27.84 12.89
C ALA A 93 -18.20 26.82 12.89
N LYS A 94 -18.16 25.84 11.98
CA LYS A 94 -19.16 24.77 11.87
C LYS A 94 -19.22 23.84 13.08
N SER A 95 -18.13 23.70 13.84
CA SER A 95 -18.09 22.83 15.02
C SER A 95 -18.43 23.55 16.32
N ARG A 96 -18.83 24.83 16.27
CA ARG A 96 -19.14 25.64 17.47
C ARG A 96 -20.13 24.98 18.43
N SER A 97 -21.07 24.18 17.93
CA SER A 97 -22.03 23.48 18.80
C SER A 97 -21.36 22.47 19.76
N ILE A 98 -20.20 21.92 19.40
CA ILE A 98 -19.48 20.96 20.25
C ILE A 98 -19.03 21.58 21.56
N THR A 99 -18.88 22.91 21.64
CA THR A 99 -18.45 23.59 22.88
C THR A 99 -19.49 23.52 24.00
N GLN A 100 -20.75 23.19 23.67
CA GLN A 100 -21.83 23.01 24.64
C GLN A 100 -21.95 21.55 25.11
N ASP A 101 -21.30 20.61 24.44
CA ASP A 101 -21.36 19.19 24.76
C ASP A 101 -20.63 18.89 26.10
N PRO A 102 -21.17 18.00 26.96
CA PRO A 102 -20.50 17.60 28.21
C PRO A 102 -19.07 17.09 28.03
N VAL A 103 -18.74 16.44 26.90
CA VAL A 103 -17.38 15.97 26.59
C VAL A 103 -16.41 17.14 26.51
N PHE A 104 -16.83 18.29 25.99
CA PHE A 104 -15.98 19.48 25.85
C PHE A 104 -15.43 20.00 27.18
N LYS A 105 -16.16 19.76 28.28
CA LYS A 105 -15.79 20.20 29.63
C LYS A 105 -14.73 19.31 30.27
N LYS A 106 -14.42 18.15 29.69
CA LYS A 106 -13.42 17.22 30.21
C LYS A 106 -12.00 17.77 29.98
N ASN A 107 -11.09 17.39 30.87
CA ASN A 107 -9.68 17.77 30.75
C ASN A 107 -8.97 16.90 29.68
N ASN A 108 -7.78 17.32 29.24
CA ASN A 108 -7.06 16.63 28.18
C ASN A 108 -6.70 15.18 28.54
N ALA A 109 -6.44 14.86 29.81
CA ALA A 109 -6.12 13.49 30.23
C ALA A 109 -7.33 12.56 30.06
N THR A 110 -8.53 13.02 30.44
CA THR A 110 -9.77 12.25 30.22
C THR A 110 -10.10 12.13 28.73
N LEU A 111 -9.93 13.18 27.95
CA LEU A 111 -10.14 13.13 26.50
C LEU A 111 -9.15 12.17 25.82
N GLY A 112 -7.89 12.16 26.28
CA GLY A 112 -6.87 11.22 25.82
C GLY A 112 -7.23 9.78 26.13
N ALA A 113 -7.68 9.50 27.36
CA ALA A 113 -8.15 8.16 27.74
C ALA A 113 -9.36 7.70 26.91
N TYR A 114 -10.25 8.61 26.50
CA TYR A 114 -11.35 8.30 25.59
C TYR A 114 -10.86 7.92 24.19
N LEU A 115 -9.84 8.63 23.68
CA LEU A 115 -9.21 8.27 22.42
C LEU A 115 -8.55 6.89 22.50
N ASP A 116 -7.82 6.60 23.57
CA ASP A 116 -7.16 5.30 23.76
C ASP A 116 -8.19 4.16 23.91
N GLN A 117 -9.32 4.42 24.57
CA GLN A 117 -10.43 3.47 24.66
C GLN A 117 -11.07 3.23 23.29
N LEU A 118 -11.19 4.25 22.44
CA LEU A 118 -11.65 4.08 21.05
C LEU A 118 -10.70 3.18 20.27
N MET A 119 -9.39 3.43 20.37
CA MET A 119 -8.37 2.62 19.70
C MET A 119 -8.50 1.15 20.11
N THR A 120 -8.51 0.85 21.41
CA THR A 120 -8.59 -0.53 21.93
C THR A 120 -9.94 -1.19 21.63
N SER A 121 -11.05 -0.44 21.55
CA SER A 121 -12.35 -1.00 21.20
C SER A 121 -12.50 -1.43 19.73
N LEU A 122 -11.63 -0.91 18.86
CA LEU A 122 -11.70 -1.10 17.40
C LEU A 122 -10.46 -1.75 16.81
N SER A 123 -9.54 -2.25 17.64
CA SER A 123 -8.31 -2.92 17.21
C SER A 123 -7.98 -4.10 18.12
N ILE A 124 -7.20 -5.05 17.61
CA ILE A 124 -6.75 -6.24 18.36
C ILE A 124 -5.31 -6.60 17.98
N GLY A 125 -4.61 -7.30 18.87
CA GLY A 125 -3.27 -7.84 18.59
C GLY A 125 -2.25 -6.76 18.24
N GLN A 126 -1.43 -6.99 17.22
CA GLN A 126 -0.39 -6.03 16.81
C GLN A 126 -0.96 -4.70 16.30
N MET A 127 -2.18 -4.70 15.77
CA MET A 127 -2.85 -3.50 15.31
C MET A 127 -3.34 -2.62 16.46
N GLU A 128 -3.61 -3.20 17.64
CA GLU A 128 -3.89 -2.42 18.85
C GLU A 128 -2.67 -1.63 19.29
N THR A 129 -1.48 -2.25 19.26
CA THR A 129 -0.22 -1.55 19.53
C THR A 129 -0.04 -0.37 18.58
N VAL A 130 -0.26 -0.56 17.28
CA VAL A 130 -0.17 0.52 16.29
C VAL A 130 -1.19 1.63 16.56
N ALA A 131 -2.45 1.28 16.84
CA ALA A 131 -3.50 2.26 17.11
C ALA A 131 -3.18 3.11 18.36
N LEU A 132 -2.67 2.49 19.43
CA LEU A 132 -2.24 3.19 20.64
C LEU A 132 -1.00 4.06 20.42
N GLU A 133 -0.02 3.61 19.63
CA GLU A 133 1.12 4.44 19.24
C GLU A 133 0.69 5.69 18.46
N MET A 134 -0.26 5.52 17.53
CA MET A 134 -0.83 6.61 16.74
C MET A 134 -1.58 7.61 17.63
N SER A 135 -2.40 7.12 18.57
CA SER A 135 -3.07 7.94 19.59
C SER A 135 -2.06 8.73 20.44
N ALA A 136 -1.04 8.07 20.98
CA ALA A 136 -0.01 8.72 21.80
C ALA A 136 0.75 9.80 21.01
N ARG A 137 1.09 9.53 19.75
CA ARG A 137 1.73 10.50 18.85
C ARG A 137 0.85 11.72 18.61
N PHE A 138 -0.43 11.47 18.33
CA PHE A 138 -1.44 12.50 18.09
C PHE A 138 -1.58 13.42 19.30
N GLN A 139 -1.78 12.84 20.48
CA GLN A 139 -1.92 13.54 21.76
C GLN A 139 -0.66 14.35 22.11
N LYS A 140 0.54 13.83 21.80
CA LYS A 140 1.81 14.56 21.97
C LYS A 140 1.93 15.78 21.04
N GLY A 141 1.14 15.85 19.98
CA GLY A 141 1.17 16.97 19.03
C GLY A 141 2.38 16.96 18.11
N SER A 142 2.89 15.77 17.77
CA SER A 142 4.12 15.62 16.97
C SER A 142 3.90 15.92 15.48
N GLY A 143 2.69 15.72 14.95
CA GLY A 143 2.37 15.87 13.53
C GLY A 143 3.21 14.99 12.60
N GLY A 144 3.41 15.43 11.36
CA GLY A 144 4.34 14.80 10.40
C GLY A 144 3.80 13.53 9.75
N THR A 145 4.67 12.53 9.56
CA THR A 145 4.32 11.24 8.95
C THR A 145 4.58 10.09 9.93
N TYR A 146 3.60 9.20 10.07
CA TYR A 146 3.71 7.93 10.80
C TYR A 146 3.88 6.78 9.80
N LYS A 147 4.74 5.82 10.14
CA LYS A 147 5.01 4.61 9.35
C LYS A 147 5.10 3.42 10.29
N SER A 148 4.65 2.26 9.83
CA SER A 148 4.72 1.02 10.60
C SER A 148 4.81 -0.18 9.67
N ASP A 149 5.72 -1.11 9.98
CA ASP A 149 5.85 -2.37 9.23
C ASP A 149 4.66 -3.30 9.45
N ILE A 150 3.95 -3.16 10.57
CA ILE A 150 2.69 -3.85 10.84
C ILE A 150 1.64 -3.37 9.81
N LEU A 151 1.49 -2.04 9.63
CA LEU A 151 0.58 -1.48 8.62
C LEU A 151 0.95 -1.90 7.19
N ASN A 152 2.25 -1.94 6.87
CA ASN A 152 2.74 -2.42 5.57
C ASN A 152 2.33 -3.89 5.33
N SER A 153 2.41 -4.73 6.37
CA SER A 153 2.08 -6.15 6.30
C SER A 153 0.58 -6.40 6.15
N GLU A 154 -0.26 -5.60 6.80
CA GLU A 154 -1.72 -5.70 6.67
C GLU A 154 -2.18 -5.45 5.23
N ILE A 155 -1.68 -4.39 4.56
CA ILE A 155 -2.01 -4.15 3.15
C ILE A 155 -1.48 -5.27 2.24
N ALA A 156 -0.27 -5.78 2.52
CA ALA A 156 0.38 -6.78 1.70
C ALA A 156 -0.41 -8.09 1.56
N ASN A 157 -1.12 -8.48 2.61
CA ASN A 157 -1.86 -9.74 2.70
C ASN A 157 -3.34 -9.59 2.31
N HIS A 158 -3.79 -8.39 1.93
CA HIS A 158 -5.19 -8.09 1.73
C HIS A 158 -5.68 -8.35 0.30
N GLY A 159 -6.78 -9.08 0.13
CA GLY A 159 -7.34 -9.42 -1.18
C GLY A 159 -7.72 -8.21 -2.04
N ALA A 160 -8.21 -7.13 -1.45
CA ALA A 160 -8.47 -5.87 -2.17
C ALA A 160 -7.20 -5.26 -2.79
N PHE A 161 -6.03 -5.41 -2.16
CA PHE A 161 -4.77 -4.96 -2.77
C PHE A 161 -4.43 -5.80 -4.00
N VAL A 162 -4.69 -7.11 -3.99
CA VAL A 162 -4.45 -7.98 -5.15
C VAL A 162 -5.29 -7.53 -6.34
N ILE A 163 -6.59 -7.27 -6.14
CA ILE A 163 -7.48 -6.77 -7.20
C ILE A 163 -6.97 -5.42 -7.71
N TYR A 164 -6.68 -4.50 -6.80
CA TYR A 164 -6.16 -3.17 -7.09
C TYR A 164 -4.87 -3.19 -7.90
N HIS A 165 -3.92 -4.05 -7.49
CA HIS A 165 -2.65 -4.25 -8.15
C HIS A 165 -2.85 -4.75 -9.57
N ASN A 166 -3.69 -5.77 -9.77
CA ASN A 166 -3.96 -6.34 -11.10
C ASN A 166 -4.60 -5.32 -12.05
N GLU A 167 -5.55 -4.51 -11.58
CA GLU A 167 -6.14 -3.42 -12.38
C GLU A 167 -5.09 -2.37 -12.79
N PHE A 168 -4.24 -1.95 -11.85
CA PHE A 168 -3.19 -0.97 -12.14
C PHE A 168 -2.13 -1.54 -13.07
N LEU A 169 -1.73 -2.79 -12.84
CA LEU A 169 -0.75 -3.49 -13.65
C LEU A 169 -1.22 -3.52 -15.09
N GLY A 170 -2.47 -3.93 -15.37
CA GLY A 170 -3.06 -3.93 -16.72
C GLY A 170 -2.92 -2.60 -17.46
N LYS A 171 -3.18 -1.47 -16.78
CA LYS A 171 -2.98 -0.13 -17.35
C LYS A 171 -1.52 0.18 -17.62
N LEU A 172 -0.64 -0.15 -16.68
CA LEU A 172 0.80 0.01 -16.84
C LEU A 172 1.32 -0.78 -18.04
N GLN A 173 0.82 -1.99 -18.29
CA GLN A 173 1.20 -2.80 -19.45
C GLN A 173 0.89 -2.08 -20.76
N HIS A 174 -0.33 -1.52 -20.83
CA HIS A 174 -0.78 -0.77 -21.99
C HIS A 174 0.12 0.45 -22.24
N GLU A 175 0.45 1.22 -21.20
CA GLU A 175 1.34 2.37 -21.32
C GLU A 175 2.77 1.99 -21.70
N LEU A 176 3.32 0.91 -21.14
CA LEU A 176 4.64 0.39 -21.51
C LEU A 176 4.69 0.02 -22.99
N ALA A 177 3.68 -0.69 -23.50
CA ALA A 177 3.61 -1.08 -24.90
C ALA A 177 3.50 0.14 -25.83
N ASN A 178 2.61 1.08 -25.52
CA ASN A 178 2.38 2.29 -26.31
C ASN A 178 3.62 3.19 -26.40
N HIS A 179 4.49 3.14 -25.39
CA HIS A 179 5.70 3.97 -25.30
C HIS A 179 6.98 3.17 -25.57
N ASN A 180 6.87 2.00 -26.22
CA ASN A 180 8.02 1.15 -26.57
C ASN A 180 8.95 0.87 -25.36
N TYR A 181 8.34 0.66 -24.19
CA TYR A 181 9.02 0.33 -22.92
C TYR A 181 9.96 1.43 -22.42
N ASP A 182 9.86 2.65 -22.97
CA ASP A 182 10.56 3.84 -22.52
C ASP A 182 9.72 4.57 -21.46
N VAL A 183 9.93 4.19 -20.20
CA VAL A 183 9.15 4.68 -19.06
C VAL A 183 9.30 6.18 -18.82
N GLU A 184 10.33 6.84 -19.36
CA GLU A 184 10.48 8.28 -19.19
C GLU A 184 9.41 9.08 -19.94
N LYS A 185 8.86 8.50 -21.01
CA LYS A 185 7.79 9.09 -21.82
C LYS A 185 6.40 8.90 -21.23
N ILE A 186 6.24 7.99 -20.27
CA ILE A 186 4.94 7.70 -19.67
C ILE A 186 4.61 8.78 -18.65
N THR A 187 3.46 9.43 -18.83
CA THR A 187 2.87 10.32 -17.83
C THR A 187 2.19 9.51 -16.72
N PRO A 188 2.15 10.00 -15.46
CA PRO A 188 1.53 9.25 -14.36
C PRO A 188 0.09 8.80 -14.65
N ILE A 189 -0.15 7.50 -14.55
CA ILE A 189 -1.46 6.87 -14.74
C ILE A 189 -2.36 7.27 -13.57
N SER A 190 -3.59 7.69 -13.86
CA SER A 190 -4.57 8.01 -12.82
C SER A 190 -4.94 6.76 -12.02
N MET A 191 -4.71 6.82 -10.71
CA MET A 191 -5.00 5.75 -9.75
C MET A 191 -6.32 6.02 -9.03
N ARG A 192 -7.11 4.96 -8.85
CA ARG A 192 -8.27 4.99 -7.94
C ARG A 192 -7.78 4.87 -6.51
N LEU A 193 -8.62 5.27 -5.56
CA LEU A 193 -8.33 5.09 -4.14
C LEU A 193 -8.73 3.67 -3.74
N LEU A 194 -7.84 3.01 -2.99
CA LEU A 194 -8.11 1.70 -2.44
C LEU A 194 -9.11 1.89 -1.29
N ASN A 195 -10.29 1.29 -1.42
CA ASN A 195 -11.32 1.32 -0.39
C ASN A 195 -11.41 -0.06 0.26
N PHE A 196 -11.17 -0.14 1.56
CA PHE A 196 -11.35 -1.35 2.35
C PHE A 196 -12.82 -1.45 2.78
N SER A 197 -13.71 -1.81 1.84
CA SER A 197 -15.16 -1.85 2.09
C SER A 197 -15.68 -3.18 2.64
N SER A 198 -14.87 -4.25 2.67
CA SER A 198 -15.25 -5.54 3.27
C SER A 198 -15.14 -5.52 4.80
N PHE A 199 -16.13 -6.16 5.42
CA PHE A 199 -16.58 -5.97 6.80
C PHE A 199 -15.73 -6.70 7.87
N TRP A 200 -14.90 -7.69 7.51
CA TRP A 200 -13.99 -8.34 8.46
C TRP A 200 -12.72 -7.51 8.73
N ASP A 201 -12.36 -6.59 7.82
CA ASP A 201 -11.17 -5.73 7.87
C ASP A 201 -11.34 -4.48 8.76
N LYS A 202 -12.59 -4.17 9.14
CA LYS A 202 -12.91 -3.09 10.09
C LYS A 202 -12.73 -3.51 11.56
N VAL A 203 -12.54 -4.80 11.82
CA VAL A 203 -12.58 -5.40 13.17
C VAL A 203 -11.18 -5.75 13.71
N SER A 204 -10.12 -5.69 12.89
CA SER A 204 -8.73 -5.95 13.34
C SER A 204 -7.98 -4.72 13.87
N GLY A 205 -8.43 -3.50 13.57
CA GLY A 205 -7.72 -2.24 13.85
C GLY A 205 -7.38 -1.41 12.63
N LEU A 206 -7.50 -1.97 11.43
CA LEU A 206 -7.22 -1.24 10.19
C LEU A 206 -8.22 -0.09 9.99
N GLY A 207 -9.51 -0.31 10.25
CA GLY A 207 -10.54 0.71 10.03
C GLY A 207 -10.41 1.97 10.90
N ILE A 208 -9.79 1.89 12.08
CA ILE A 208 -9.55 3.05 12.98
C ILE A 208 -8.18 3.72 12.73
N THR A 209 -7.24 2.99 12.13
CA THR A 209 -5.88 3.50 11.80
C THR A 209 -5.77 3.99 10.35
N ILE A 210 -6.56 3.41 9.43
CA ILE A 210 -6.60 3.64 7.99
C ILE A 210 -8.04 3.39 7.50
N HIS A 211 -8.92 4.39 7.60
CA HIS A 211 -10.34 4.20 7.29
C HIS A 211 -10.58 4.09 5.77
N GLN A 212 -10.15 5.10 5.01
CA GLN A 212 -10.18 5.12 3.56
C GLN A 212 -8.93 5.84 3.06
N VAL A 213 -8.12 5.17 2.24
CA VAL A 213 -6.91 5.77 1.67
C VAL A 213 -7.22 7.12 1.04
N TRP A 214 -6.60 8.17 1.58
CA TRP A 214 -6.76 9.53 1.11
C TRP A 214 -6.09 9.75 -0.26
N SER A 215 -4.87 9.25 -0.41
CA SER A 215 -4.03 9.39 -1.61
C SER A 215 -3.14 8.16 -1.83
N VAL A 216 -2.70 7.96 -3.06
CA VAL A 216 -1.78 6.87 -3.43
C VAL A 216 -0.90 7.29 -4.60
N LYS A 217 0.33 6.79 -4.61
CA LYS A 217 1.22 6.84 -5.77
C LYS A 217 1.85 5.48 -6.04
N ALA A 218 2.29 5.28 -7.28
CA ALA A 218 3.07 4.14 -7.71
C ALA A 218 4.35 4.62 -8.40
N GLU A 219 5.48 4.07 -8.01
CA GLU A 219 6.79 4.38 -8.56
C GLU A 219 7.45 3.10 -9.08
N LEU A 220 8.01 3.13 -10.30
CA LEU A 220 8.94 2.11 -10.76
C LEU A 220 10.30 2.39 -10.15
N ILE A 221 10.90 1.38 -9.53
CA ILE A 221 12.24 1.42 -8.95
C ILE A 221 13.09 0.38 -9.69
N GLU A 222 14.30 0.78 -10.09
CA GLU A 222 15.25 -0.07 -10.81
C GLU A 222 14.66 -0.71 -12.08
N TYR A 223 13.93 0.08 -12.87
CA TYR A 223 13.40 -0.37 -14.14
C TYR A 223 14.52 -0.66 -15.13
N LYS A 224 14.48 -1.84 -15.74
CA LYS A 224 15.42 -2.27 -16.77
C LYS A 224 14.64 -2.84 -17.94
N TYR A 225 15.02 -2.47 -19.16
CA TYR A 225 14.54 -3.09 -20.39
C TYR A 225 15.71 -3.35 -21.34
N ASN A 226 15.89 -4.61 -21.71
CA ASN A 226 16.88 -5.01 -22.70
C ASN A 226 16.20 -5.15 -24.06
N LYS A 227 16.60 -4.30 -25.02
CA LYS A 227 15.96 -4.27 -26.33
C LYS A 227 16.24 -5.51 -27.16
N CYS A 228 17.32 -6.23 -26.92
CA CYS A 228 17.68 -7.43 -27.70
C CYS A 228 16.88 -8.65 -27.23
N SER A 229 16.87 -8.90 -25.92
CA SER A 229 16.10 -10.00 -25.34
C SER A 229 14.62 -9.67 -25.19
N LYS A 230 14.23 -8.41 -25.38
CA LYS A 230 12.87 -7.90 -25.18
C LYS A 230 12.35 -8.11 -23.75
N VAL A 231 13.22 -8.40 -22.79
CA VAL A 231 12.87 -8.61 -21.38
C VAL A 231 12.94 -7.30 -20.61
N TRP A 232 11.96 -7.04 -19.75
CA TRP A 232 11.97 -5.96 -18.78
C TRP A 232 11.70 -6.43 -17.35
N THR A 233 12.18 -5.67 -16.38
CA THR A 233 12.02 -5.92 -14.93
C THR A 233 11.90 -4.60 -14.18
N ALA A 234 11.15 -4.55 -13.08
CA ALA A 234 11.16 -3.44 -12.13
C ALA A 234 10.61 -3.83 -10.77
N ASN A 235 10.87 -3.00 -9.76
CA ASN A 235 10.15 -3.00 -8.50
C ASN A 235 9.06 -1.93 -8.55
N LEU A 236 7.79 -2.33 -8.51
CA LEU A 236 6.66 -1.41 -8.39
C LEU A 236 6.39 -1.09 -6.91
N LEU A 237 6.71 0.12 -6.50
CA LEU A 237 6.49 0.63 -5.15
C LEU A 237 5.19 1.43 -5.10
N TYR A 238 4.20 0.89 -4.40
CA TYR A 238 3.02 1.63 -3.98
C TYR A 238 3.30 2.37 -2.68
N THR A 239 2.84 3.61 -2.59
CA THR A 239 2.77 4.37 -1.33
C THR A 239 1.36 4.89 -1.15
N PHE A 240 0.66 4.38 -0.14
CA PHE A 240 -0.68 4.79 0.27
C PHE A 240 -0.56 5.79 1.42
N TYR A 241 -1.46 6.74 1.44
CA TYR A 241 -1.52 7.81 2.42
C TYR A 241 -2.93 7.91 2.99
N ASP A 242 -3.02 8.08 4.29
CA ASP A 242 -4.26 8.43 4.98
C ASP A 242 -3.99 9.49 6.05
N HIS A 243 -5.05 10.10 6.59
CA HIS A 243 -4.97 11.09 7.66
C HIS A 243 -5.35 10.45 8.99
N PHE A 244 -4.56 10.71 10.03
CA PHE A 244 -4.96 10.45 11.41
C PHE A 244 -5.44 11.75 12.05
N GLY A 245 -6.70 12.08 11.75
CA GLY A 245 -7.43 13.22 12.26
C GLY A 245 -8.89 13.10 11.85
N LEU A 246 -9.73 13.98 12.36
CA LEU A 246 -11.16 14.00 12.05
C LEU A 246 -11.55 15.30 11.39
N ASP A 247 -12.55 15.23 10.53
CA ASP A 247 -13.30 16.40 10.07
C ASP A 247 -14.65 16.50 10.81
N TRP A 248 -15.41 17.57 10.54
CA TRP A 248 -16.73 17.71 11.17
C TRP A 248 -17.76 16.70 10.67
N ASP A 249 -17.62 16.20 9.44
CA ASP A 249 -18.55 15.22 8.87
C ASP A 249 -18.42 13.88 9.61
N ASP A 250 -17.22 13.53 10.09
CA ASP A 250 -16.99 12.42 11.00
C ASP A 250 -17.79 12.56 12.30
N ILE A 251 -17.86 13.77 12.88
CA ILE A 251 -18.66 14.03 14.09
C ILE A 251 -20.15 13.97 13.80
N VAL A 252 -20.61 14.46 12.64
CA VAL A 252 -22.01 14.32 12.23
C VAL A 252 -22.40 12.84 12.09
N LYS A 253 -21.51 12.02 11.53
CA LYS A 253 -21.74 10.61 11.24
C LYS A 253 -21.60 9.71 12.47
N HIS A 254 -20.57 9.94 13.30
CA HIS A 254 -20.14 9.06 14.37
C HIS A 254 -20.34 9.65 15.77
N GLY A 255 -20.58 10.95 15.92
CA GLY A 255 -20.71 11.65 17.21
C GLY A 255 -22.07 11.44 17.92
N LYS A 256 -22.96 10.61 17.39
CA LYS A 256 -24.15 10.09 18.07
C LYS A 256 -23.94 8.59 18.30
N ASP A 257 -24.42 8.04 19.42
CA ASP A 257 -24.37 6.60 19.74
C ASP A 257 -25.22 5.78 18.74
N ARG A 258 -24.74 5.64 17.50
CA ARG A 258 -25.40 4.96 16.38
C ARG A 258 -24.65 3.69 15.94
N ILE A 259 -23.60 3.32 16.66
CA ILE A 259 -22.89 2.05 16.50
C ILE A 259 -23.37 1.13 17.64
N PRO A 260 -23.50 -0.19 17.45
CA PRO A 260 -23.91 -1.15 18.51
C PRO A 260 -22.94 -1.27 19.70
N GLN A 261 -22.03 -0.31 19.90
CA GLN A 261 -21.16 -0.17 21.06
C GLN A 261 -21.49 1.15 21.79
N TYR A 262 -21.95 1.04 23.04
CA TYR A 262 -22.26 2.17 23.93
C TYR A 262 -21.07 3.15 24.02
N HIS A 263 -21.34 4.46 23.95
CA HIS A 263 -20.39 5.59 24.17
C HIS A 263 -19.32 5.86 23.10
N THR A 264 -19.33 5.19 21.96
CA THR A 264 -18.39 5.48 20.85
C THR A 264 -18.49 6.93 20.35
N GLY A 265 -19.67 7.55 20.41
CA GLY A 265 -19.86 8.94 19.99
C GLY A 265 -19.09 9.96 20.83
N ASP A 266 -18.96 9.72 22.13
CA ASP A 266 -18.18 10.59 23.02
C ASP A 266 -16.68 10.47 22.77
N PHE A 267 -16.21 9.31 22.30
CA PHE A 267 -14.80 9.13 21.97
C PHE A 267 -14.42 9.85 20.67
N PHE A 268 -15.26 9.81 19.64
CA PHE A 268 -15.07 10.62 18.43
C PHE A 268 -15.08 12.12 18.75
N LYS A 269 -16.00 12.59 19.59
CA LYS A 269 -15.99 13.98 20.07
C LYS A 269 -14.69 14.30 20.80
N ALA A 270 -14.19 13.39 21.66
CA ALA A 270 -12.95 13.62 22.39
C ALA A 270 -11.75 13.78 21.45
N TRP A 271 -11.64 12.94 20.43
CA TRP A 271 -10.64 13.05 19.37
C TRP A 271 -10.70 14.43 18.69
N TYR A 272 -11.89 14.82 18.23
CA TYR A 272 -12.08 16.10 17.54
C TYR A 272 -11.79 17.31 18.44
N ILE A 273 -12.18 17.25 19.72
CA ILE A 273 -11.88 18.30 20.70
C ILE A 273 -10.37 18.41 20.93
N LEU A 274 -9.67 17.29 21.09
CA LEU A 274 -8.21 17.26 21.22
C LEU A 274 -7.53 17.90 20.00
N GLN A 275 -8.03 17.63 18.79
CA GLN A 275 -7.52 18.18 17.53
C GLN A 275 -7.76 19.68 17.39
N HIS A 276 -9.03 20.08 17.30
CA HIS A 276 -9.43 21.41 16.81
C HIS A 276 -9.53 22.45 17.92
N TYR A 277 -9.69 22.02 19.17
CA TYR A 277 -9.89 22.90 20.32
C TYR A 277 -8.80 22.79 21.38
N ARG A 278 -7.85 21.86 21.24
CA ARG A 278 -6.66 21.73 22.08
C ARG A 278 -5.42 21.72 21.16
N ASN A 279 -4.35 21.02 21.55
CA ASN A 279 -3.06 21.06 20.87
C ASN A 279 -2.62 19.70 20.29
N ALA A 280 -3.51 18.70 20.25
CA ALA A 280 -3.20 17.44 19.59
C ALA A 280 -3.12 17.70 18.08
N LYS A 281 -2.16 17.06 17.39
CA LYS A 281 -1.89 17.34 15.98
C LYS A 281 -2.14 16.11 15.12
N PRO A 282 -2.93 16.24 14.04
CA PRO A 282 -3.09 15.18 13.07
C PRO A 282 -1.78 14.95 12.32
N PHE A 283 -1.68 13.81 11.68
CA PHE A 283 -0.52 13.43 10.90
C PHE A 283 -0.91 12.52 9.74
N ILE A 284 -0.03 12.39 8.77
CA ILE A 284 -0.21 11.48 7.64
C ILE A 284 0.28 10.09 8.04
N THR A 285 -0.54 9.08 7.81
CA THR A 285 -0.12 7.68 7.83
C THR A 285 0.41 7.33 6.45
N GLU A 286 1.66 6.85 6.35
CA GLU A 286 2.25 6.36 5.09
C GLU A 286 2.45 4.85 5.16
N ILE A 287 1.97 4.16 4.13
CA ILE A 287 2.02 2.70 4.02
C ILE A 287 2.62 2.34 2.67
N THR A 288 3.56 1.40 2.66
CA THR A 288 4.30 1.04 1.46
C THR A 288 4.13 -0.43 1.12
N ARG A 289 4.01 -0.71 -0.18
CA ARG A 289 4.00 -2.08 -0.70
C ARG A 289 4.84 -2.15 -1.96
N LYS A 290 5.90 -2.96 -1.93
CA LYS A 290 6.77 -3.22 -3.08
C LYS A 290 6.40 -4.56 -3.72
N VAL A 291 6.23 -4.58 -5.03
CA VAL A 291 5.96 -5.77 -5.82
C VAL A 291 6.95 -5.82 -6.98
N PHE A 292 7.70 -6.91 -7.11
CA PHE A 292 8.54 -7.10 -8.29
C PHE A 292 7.69 -7.51 -9.49
N ILE A 293 7.95 -6.90 -10.64
CA ILE A 293 7.26 -7.14 -11.90
C ILE A 293 8.29 -7.36 -13.01
N ALA A 294 7.98 -8.26 -13.93
CA ALA A 294 8.81 -8.53 -15.09
C ALA A 294 7.98 -9.05 -16.25
N GLY A 295 8.53 -8.99 -17.46
CA GLY A 295 7.93 -9.64 -18.61
C GLY A 295 8.73 -9.47 -19.89
N HIS A 296 8.12 -9.86 -20.99
CA HIS A 296 8.70 -9.86 -22.32
C HIS A 296 7.86 -9.03 -23.28
N SER A 297 8.44 -8.10 -24.04
CA SER A 297 7.68 -7.14 -24.84
C SER A 297 6.93 -7.72 -26.04
N ASN A 298 7.22 -8.97 -26.40
CA ASN A 298 6.52 -9.68 -27.48
C ASN A 298 5.41 -10.63 -26.97
N HIS A 299 5.19 -10.71 -25.66
CA HIS A 299 4.15 -11.55 -25.06
C HIS A 299 3.30 -10.72 -24.10
N THR A 300 2.03 -11.11 -23.93
CA THR A 300 1.21 -10.60 -22.83
C THR A 300 1.84 -11.00 -21.50
N LEU A 301 1.83 -10.06 -20.55
CA LEU A 301 2.47 -10.22 -19.25
C LEU A 301 1.81 -11.32 -18.41
N SER A 302 2.64 -12.13 -17.78
CA SER A 302 2.26 -13.02 -16.68
C SER A 302 2.59 -12.36 -15.34
N ASN A 303 1.70 -12.52 -14.35
CA ASN A 303 1.98 -12.12 -12.98
C ASN A 303 3.17 -12.93 -12.44
N ILE A 304 4.15 -12.28 -11.80
CA ILE A 304 5.12 -13.00 -10.96
C ILE A 304 4.94 -12.49 -9.53
N TYR A 305 4.18 -13.23 -8.73
CA TYR A 305 4.01 -12.95 -7.32
C TYR A 305 5.30 -13.34 -6.57
N TYR A 306 6.10 -12.36 -6.17
CA TYR A 306 7.10 -12.56 -5.14
C TYR A 306 6.44 -12.30 -3.78
N TYR A 307 6.22 -13.35 -3.00
CA TYR A 307 5.99 -13.20 -1.56
C TYR A 307 7.23 -12.54 -0.95
N SER A 308 7.02 -11.47 -0.19
CA SER A 308 8.10 -10.84 0.58
C SER A 308 8.62 -11.86 1.59
N PRO A 309 9.94 -12.00 1.78
CA PRO A 309 10.45 -12.83 2.85
C PRO A 309 10.04 -12.23 4.20
N CYS A 310 9.46 -13.06 5.06
CA CYS A 310 9.49 -12.85 6.50
C CYS A 310 10.94 -12.66 6.98
#